data_AF-A0A3D1XMQ3-F1
#
_entry.id   AF-A0A3D1XMQ3-F1
#
_cell.length_a   1.000
_cell.length_b   1.000
_cell.length_c   1.000
_cell.angle_alpha   90.00
_cell.angle_beta   90.00
_cell.angle_gamma   90.00
#
_symmetry.space_group_name_H-M   'P 1'
#
loop_
_entity.id
_entity.type
_entity.pdbx_description
1 polymer ?
#
loop_
_entity_poly.entity_id
_entity_poly.type
_entity_poly.pdbx_seq_one_letter_code
_entity_poly.pdbx_strand_id
1 'polypeptide(L)' 'LIMFMSVELMLNSVNFLLITYSSFLNSLDGQIFALFIMTVAAAEVVVGLAIILTIFRTRHEMDVDHIDALKG' A
#
# COMPACT_ATOMS: atom_id res chain seq x y z
N LEU A 1 -3.24 -10.72 4.37
CA LEU A 1 -4.14 -9.95 3.47
C LEU A 1 -4.77 -8.73 4.14
N ILE A 2 -5.34 -8.84 5.35
CA ILE A 2 -5.96 -7.69 6.04
C ILE A 2 -4.99 -6.51 6.17
N MET A 3 -3.73 -6.76 6.54
CA MET A 3 -2.71 -5.70 6.61
C MET A 3 -2.52 -4.96 5.28
N PHE A 4 -2.51 -5.65 4.14
CA PHE A 4 -2.41 -5.00 2.83
C PHE A 4 -3.61 -4.10 2.55
N MET A 5 -4.82 -4.59 2.82
CA MET A 5 -6.02 -3.76 2.68
C MET A 5 -6.00 -2.54 3.60
N SER A 6 -5.43 -2.66 4.80
CA SER A 6 -5.24 -1.51 5.70
C SER A 6 -4.27 -0.47 5.11
N VAL A 7 -3.17 -0.90 4.48
CA VAL A 7 -2.22 0.02 3.83
C VAL A 7 -2.86 0.76 2.67
N GLU A 8 -3.61 0.06 1.81
CA GLU A 8 -4.36 0.69 0.72
C GLU A 8 -5.37 1.74 1.22
N LEU A 9 -6.08 1.43 2.31
CA LEU A 9 -7.00 2.40 2.94
C LEU A 9 -6.28 3.62 3.50
N MET A 10 -5.09 3.45 4.08
CA MET A 10 -4.27 4.56 4.56
C MET A 10 -3.81 5.44 3.39
N LEU A 11 -3.31 4.85 2.31
CA LEU A 11 -2.89 5.59 1.12
C LEU A 11 -4.06 6.35 0.47
N ASN A 12 -5.24 5.74 0.41
CA ASN A 12 -6.45 6.41 -0.08
C ASN A 12 -6.87 7.59 0.83
N SER A 13 -6.71 7.45 2.14
CA SER A 13 -6.98 8.54 3.10
C SER A 13 -6.03 9.73 2.89
N VAL A 14 -4.75 9.47 2.59
CA VAL A 14 -3.77 10.50 2.25
C VAL A 14 -4.16 11.20 0.94
N ASN A 15 -4.58 10.45 -0.08
CA ASN A 15 -5.06 11.05 -1.34
C ASN A 15 -6.27 11.96 -1.12
N PHE A 16 -7.23 11.52 -0.31
CA PHE A 16 -8.39 12.34 0.04
C PHE A 16 -7.99 13.66 0.71
N LEU A 17 -7.04 13.62 1.66
CA LEU A 17 -6.52 14.81 2.33
C LEU A 17 -5.84 15.78 1.33
N LEU A 18 -4.98 15.26 0.45
CA LEU A 18 -4.25 16.05 -0.54
C LEU A 18 -5.19 16.74 -1.53
N ILE A 19 -6.20 16.03 -2.03
CA ILE A 19 -7.20 16.57 -2.95
C ILE A 19 -8.05 17.63 -2.25
N THR A 20 -8.47 17.39 -1.00
CA THR A 20 -9.24 18.34 -0.21
C THR A 20 -8.45 19.63 0.03
N TYR A 21 -7.17 19.50 0.39
CA TYR A 21 -6.30 20.65 0.62
C TYR A 21 -5.98 21.43 -0.66
N SER A 22 -5.76 20.71 -1.77
CA SER A 22 -5.63 21.28 -3.12
C SER A 22 -6.85 22.12 -3.49
N SER A 23 -8.05 21.61 -3.24
CA SER A 23 -9.30 22.34 -3.46
C SER A 23 -9.41 23.59 -2.58
N PHE A 24 -9.06 23.48 -1.29
CA PHE A 24 -9.13 24.61 -0.35
C PHE A 24 -8.18 25.76 -0.72
N LEU A 25 -6.96 25.43 -1.17
CA LEU A 25 -5.96 26.43 -1.57
C LEU A 25 -6.08 26.89 -3.04
N ASN A 26 -7.00 26.31 -3.82
CA ASN A 26 -7.05 26.50 -5.29
C ASN A 26 -5.70 26.21 -5.99
N SER A 27 -4.92 25.25 -5.47
CA SER A 27 -3.68 24.78 -6.10
C SER A 27 -3.89 23.40 -6.71
N LEU A 28 -3.24 23.13 -7.85
CA LEU A 28 -3.26 21.82 -8.51
C LEU A 28 -2.24 20.82 -7.92
N ASP A 29 -1.34 21.27 -7.04
CA ASP A 29 -0.22 20.45 -6.56
C ASP A 29 -0.68 19.18 -5.85
N GLY A 30 -1.73 19.26 -5.02
CA GLY A 30 -2.25 18.09 -4.29
C GLY A 30 -2.91 17.05 -5.19
N GLN A 31 -3.51 17.47 -6.32
CA GLN A 31 -4.05 16.53 -7.31
C GLN A 31 -2.94 15.82 -8.08
N ILE A 32 -1.87 16.54 -8.44
CA ILE A 32 -0.68 15.95 -9.09
C ILE A 32 -0.03 14.94 -8.14
N PHE A 33 0.10 15.27 -6.86
CA PHE A 33 0.70 14.36 -5.88
C PHE A 33 -0.15 13.11 -5.64
N ALA A 34 -1.49 13.24 -5.61
CA ALA A 34 -2.39 12.10 -5.50
C ALA A 34 -2.26 11.12 -6.69
N LEU A 35 -2.00 11.62 -7.91
CA LEU A 35 -1.71 10.77 -9.08
C LEU A 35 -0.44 9.94 -8.90
N PHE A 36 0.62 10.54 -8.34
CA PHE A 36 1.85 9.81 -8.03
C PHE A 36 1.60 8.73 -6.98
N ILE A 37 0.85 9.03 -5.92
CA ILE A 37 0.51 8.04 -4.88
C ILE A 37 -0.29 6.88 -5.47
N MET A 38 -1.26 7.12 -6.35
CA MET A 38 -1.99 6.04 -7.03
C MET A 38 -1.06 5.14 -7.86
N THR A 39 -0.04 5.72 -8.49
CA THR A 39 0.96 4.96 -9.25
C THR A 39 1.84 4.11 -8.32
N VAL A 40 2.25 4.66 -7.18
CA VAL A 40 3.02 3.93 -6.16
C VAL A 40 2.19 2.81 -5.55
N ALA A 41 0.93 3.05 -5.21
CA ALA A 41 0.02 2.03 -4.69
C ALA A 41 -0.15 0.86 -5.68
N ALA A 42 -0.33 1.16 -6.98
CA ALA A 42 -0.39 0.12 -8.00
C ALA A 42 0.89 -0.73 -8.07
N ALA A 43 2.07 -0.09 -7.96
CA ALA A 43 3.35 -0.80 -7.92
C ALA A 43 3.51 -1.63 -6.63
N GLU A 44 3.10 -1.10 -5.49
CA GLU A 44 3.14 -1.77 -4.19
C GLU A 44 2.33 -3.06 -4.20
N VAL A 45 1.08 -3.02 -4.66
CA VAL A 45 0.20 -4.20 -4.69
C VAL A 45 0.82 -5.33 -5.51
N VAL A 46 1.42 -5.01 -6.66
CA VAL A 46 2.08 -6.02 -7.52
C VAL A 46 3.24 -6.68 -6.79
N VAL A 47 4.12 -5.89 -6.16
CA VAL A 47 5.28 -6.41 -5.42
C VAL A 47 4.82 -7.19 -4.17
N GLY A 48 3.88 -6.65 -3.41
CA GLY A 48 3.34 -7.27 -2.21
C GLY A 48 2.70 -8.62 -2.47
N LEU A 49 1.86 -8.72 -3.52
CA LEU A 49 1.28 -10.01 -3.93
C LEU A 49 2.34 -10.98 -4.43
N ALA A 50 3.34 -10.53 -5.20
CA ALA A 50 4.42 -11.39 -5.65
C ALA A 50 5.19 -12.03 -4.48
N ILE A 51 5.44 -11.25 -3.43
CA ILE A 51 6.09 -11.74 -2.20
C ILE A 51 5.18 -12.75 -1.49
N ILE A 52 3.90 -12.42 -1.26
CA ILE A 52 2.94 -13.32 -0.61
C ILE A 52 2.84 -14.66 -1.35
N LEU A 53 2.72 -14.63 -2.68
CA LEU A 53 2.62 -15.84 -3.50
C LEU A 53 3.88 -16.69 -3.41
N THR A 54 5.06 -16.06 -3.35
CA THR A 54 6.34 -16.77 -3.22
C THR A 54 6.45 -17.47 -1.87
N ILE A 55 6.03 -16.79 -0.79
CA ILE A 55 6.01 -17.35 0.57
C ILE A 55 4.99 -18.49 0.64
N PHE A 56 3.79 -18.28 0.12
CA PHE A 56 2.73 -19.29 0.11
C PHE A 56 3.15 -20.56 -0.65
N ARG A 57 3.83 -20.43 -1.80
CA ARG A 57 4.38 -21.57 -2.54
C ARG A 57 5.41 -22.38 -1.74
N THR A 58 6.13 -21.73 -0.83
CA THR A 58 7.20 -22.38 -0.04
C THR A 58 6.67 -22.97 1.26
N ARG A 59 5.74 -22.29 1.93
CA ARG A 59 5.30 -22.60 3.30
C ARG A 59 3.88 -23.16 3.36
N HIS A 60 3.07 -23.02 2.31
CA HIS A 60 1.63 -23.34 2.27
C HIS A 60 0.77 -22.66 3.35
N GLU A 61 1.36 -21.74 4.11
CA GLU A 61 0.74 -20.96 5.17
C GLU A 61 0.88 -19.48 4.84
N MET A 62 -0.15 -18.71 5.21
CA MET A 62 -0.26 -17.28 4.89
C MET A 62 -0.24 -16.40 6.14
N ASP A 63 0.08 -17.01 7.29
CA ASP A 63 0.21 -16.31 8.55
C ASP A 63 1.58 -15.63 8.62
N VAL A 64 1.55 -14.33 8.92
CA VAL A 64 2.76 -13.50 8.98
C VAL A 64 3.49 -13.72 10.30
N ASP A 65 2.79 -14.12 11.36
CA ASP A 65 3.37 -14.36 12.68
C ASP A 65 4.25 -15.63 12.71
N HIS A 66 4.08 -16.52 11.74
CA HIS A 66 4.87 -17.74 11.59
C HIS A 66 6.14 -17.57 10.74
N ILE A 67 6.42 -16.35 10.23
CA ILE A 67 7.61 -16.04 9.41
C ILE A 67 8.80 -15.65 10.30
N ASP A 68 9.28 -16.63 11.07
CA ASP A 68 10.23 -16.45 12.18
C ASP A 68 11.67 -16.85 11.82
N ALA A 69 12.06 -16.72 10.55
CA ALA A 69 13.32 -17.26 10.04
C ALA A 69 14.60 -16.59 10.60
N LEU A 70 14.48 -15.38 11.15
CA LEU A 70 15.58 -14.64 11.76
C LEU A 70 15.35 -14.54 13.27
N LYS A 71 15.98 -15.43 14.03
CA LYS A 71 16.07 -15.36 15.50
C LYS A 71 17.54 -15.24 15.87
N GLY A 72 17.92 -14.10 16.42
CA GLY A 72 19.23 -13.87 17.05
C GLY A 72 19.29 -14.49 18.43
#